data_AF-A0A1J4Y6B7-F1
#
_entry.id   AF-A0A1J4Y6B7-F1
#
_cell.length_a   1.000
_cell.length_b   1.000
_cell.length_c   1.000
_cell.angle_alpha   90.00
_cell.angle_beta   90.00
_cell.angle_gamma   90.00
#
_symmetry.space_group_name_H-M   'P 1'
#
loop_
_entity.id
_entity.type
_entity.pdbx_description
1 polymer ?
#
loop_
_entity_poly.entity_id
_entity_poly.type
_entity_poly.pdbx_seq_one_letter_code
_entity_poly.pdbx_strand_id
1 'polypeptide(L)'
;MGLRGNLAVAGALELLPPIPEVHQKTHASYAPGTIEACLYPLVESHDVFVIGGAFFGDEGKGKITAAIAGHPDVSLVARVNSGANAGHTVIIDGEAHAFHLVPSAIAEQGVMCAIGPNCLMDPVAFIDGELANLAGVDYHERLLVGNAHLTAPYHLLMDVMRNLRSGVTAENVTTNNASTLKGIAPTSASKVNKTCPRMDDLDGSISGLAALLAKDSEAYRGMAQVRGYDAGKLLAICSALNRDMRRVPDQVLEFLDATDPVQYIVQRWQALRSNPLFPRRANVPHLLRQTLASGDKVLLEGPQSYFLSNAVAQHARSATSADTTAAGIVAASGINLGQYRILTVNVAKAPGASRVGRGANPAGHVHQTFYSDAGINTLNDLPQGACNDFDAIQRQYAASVRHNGTLRQTEYTDATGTYLIGAAMAIAEAQTFGERGATTRKPRVTGLFDCVTHAEVMRAQGPYTVISAVDRGDAMDMVGVVIAYVYHHPDGEETSCEGQVYRNGDIIRPGDPMPYETVLGSCHPIIKMVQGWKGTPIAADKWDASQGLPLGVQEFVGTIEQATGAKVMAIGNGPETDSLIYLAAK
;
A
#
# COMPACT_ATOMS: atom_id res chain seq x y z
N MET A 1 11.59 21.04 -18.72
CA MET A 1 12.39 20.09 -17.92
C MET A 1 12.69 18.88 -18.77
N GLY A 2 13.88 18.80 -19.39
CA GLY A 2 14.24 17.66 -20.25
C GLY A 2 14.61 16.43 -19.43
N LEU A 3 13.62 15.63 -19.06
CA LEU A 3 13.80 14.31 -18.42
C LEU A 3 14.24 13.30 -19.48
N ARG A 4 15.49 13.41 -19.95
CA ARG A 4 16.09 12.44 -20.87
C ARG A 4 16.49 11.19 -20.09
N GLY A 5 15.58 10.21 -20.07
CA GLY A 5 15.97 8.81 -19.86
C GLY A 5 16.98 8.37 -20.93
N ASN A 6 17.81 7.40 -20.59
CA ASN A 6 18.98 7.00 -21.37
C ASN A 6 18.56 6.39 -22.74
N LEU A 7 18.60 7.20 -23.81
CA LEU A 7 18.21 6.82 -25.19
C LEU A 7 18.96 5.57 -25.72
N ALA A 8 20.14 5.27 -25.17
CA ALA A 8 20.95 4.11 -25.56
C ALA A 8 20.28 2.75 -25.25
N VAL A 9 19.50 2.66 -24.16
CA VAL A 9 18.76 1.43 -23.78
C VAL A 9 17.65 1.11 -24.80
N ALA A 10 17.10 2.14 -25.45
CA ALA A 10 15.94 1.99 -26.33
C ALA A 10 16.22 1.15 -27.58
N GLY A 11 17.45 1.17 -28.12
CA GLY A 11 17.82 0.46 -29.35
C GLY A 11 18.10 -1.03 -29.16
N ALA A 12 18.66 -1.44 -28.02
CA ALA A 12 18.89 -2.87 -27.74
C ALA A 12 17.58 -3.62 -27.50
N LEU A 13 16.62 -2.98 -26.82
CA LEU A 13 15.28 -3.53 -26.60
C LEU A 13 14.46 -3.68 -27.90
N GLU A 14 14.79 -2.92 -28.95
CA GLU A 14 14.14 -3.02 -30.28
C GLU A 14 14.44 -4.34 -30.98
N LEU A 15 15.63 -4.89 -30.75
CA LEU A 15 16.13 -6.07 -31.45
C LEU A 15 15.73 -7.38 -30.76
N LEU A 16 15.08 -7.31 -29.59
CA LEU A 16 14.63 -8.49 -28.87
C LEU A 16 13.53 -9.22 -29.65
N PRO A 17 13.63 -10.54 -29.83
CA PRO A 17 12.57 -11.32 -30.43
C PRO A 17 11.29 -11.24 -29.57
N PRO A 18 10.10 -11.20 -30.18
CA PRO A 18 8.85 -11.25 -29.43
C PRO A 18 8.72 -12.59 -28.69
N ILE A 19 8.24 -12.55 -27.45
CA ILE A 19 7.75 -13.77 -26.79
C ILE A 19 6.30 -14.05 -27.27
N PRO A 20 5.93 -15.31 -27.56
CA PRO A 20 4.62 -15.65 -28.15
C PRO A 20 3.41 -15.09 -27.37
N GLU A 21 3.52 -15.03 -26.05
CA GLU A 21 2.47 -14.63 -25.13
C GLU A 21 2.02 -13.17 -25.33
N VAL A 22 2.87 -12.30 -25.91
CA VAL A 22 2.53 -10.89 -26.21
C VAL A 22 1.33 -10.79 -27.16
N HIS A 23 1.21 -11.71 -28.11
CA HIS A 23 0.18 -11.68 -29.16
C HIS A 23 -0.91 -12.74 -28.95
N GLN A 24 -0.76 -13.60 -27.94
CA GLN A 24 -1.74 -14.63 -27.65
C GLN A 24 -3.02 -13.97 -27.14
N LYS A 25 -4.13 -14.13 -27.86
CA LYS A 25 -5.45 -13.79 -27.34
C LYS A 25 -5.82 -14.74 -26.22
N THR A 26 -6.32 -14.20 -25.12
CA THR A 26 -6.81 -15.02 -24.02
C THR A 26 -8.33 -15.13 -24.11
N HIS A 27 -8.82 -16.35 -24.26
CA HIS A 27 -10.25 -16.64 -24.30
C HIS A 27 -10.71 -17.05 -22.92
N ALA A 28 -11.38 -16.14 -22.22
CA ALA A 28 -12.02 -16.40 -20.94
C ALA A 28 -13.46 -15.91 -20.99
N SER A 29 -14.35 -16.57 -20.24
CA SER A 29 -15.75 -16.16 -20.13
C SER A 29 -16.15 -16.04 -18.67
N TYR A 30 -16.60 -14.84 -18.29
CA TYR A 30 -17.09 -14.57 -16.95
C TYR A 30 -18.52 -14.07 -17.01
N ALA A 31 -19.33 -14.47 -16.03
CA ALA A 31 -20.61 -13.82 -15.76
C ALA A 31 -20.51 -13.01 -14.46
N PRO A 32 -21.15 -11.83 -14.40
CA PRO A 32 -21.39 -11.20 -13.11
C PRO A 32 -22.30 -12.10 -12.26
N GLY A 33 -21.92 -12.30 -11.00
CA GLY A 33 -22.67 -13.06 -10.02
C GLY A 33 -23.06 -12.20 -8.81
N THR A 34 -23.90 -12.76 -7.96
CA THR A 34 -24.22 -12.13 -6.67
C THR A 34 -23.17 -12.51 -5.62
N ILE A 35 -23.11 -11.75 -4.53
CA ILE A 35 -22.20 -12.05 -3.41
C ILE A 35 -22.49 -13.42 -2.80
N GLU A 36 -23.76 -13.82 -2.74
CA GLU A 36 -24.22 -15.11 -2.22
C GLU A 36 -23.76 -16.28 -3.10
N ALA A 37 -23.71 -16.07 -4.42
CA ALA A 37 -23.29 -17.11 -5.35
C ALA A 37 -21.76 -17.26 -5.43
N CYS A 38 -21.03 -16.14 -5.28
CA CYS A 38 -19.59 -16.10 -5.56
C CYS A 38 -18.71 -16.08 -4.31
N LEU A 39 -19.07 -15.28 -3.30
CA LEU A 39 -18.24 -15.04 -2.11
C LEU A 39 -18.68 -15.88 -0.91
N TYR A 40 -19.97 -15.95 -0.62
CA TYR A 40 -20.47 -16.62 0.59
C TYR A 40 -20.10 -18.10 0.69
N PRO A 41 -20.05 -18.92 -0.38
CA PRO A 41 -19.60 -20.30 -0.29
C PRO A 41 -18.15 -20.40 0.20
N LEU A 42 -17.31 -19.41 -0.12
CA LEU A 42 -15.93 -19.33 0.38
C LEU A 42 -15.92 -18.88 1.85
N VAL A 43 -16.84 -18.00 2.26
CA VAL A 43 -16.97 -17.60 3.67
C VAL A 43 -17.45 -18.77 4.54
N GLU A 44 -18.49 -19.47 4.12
CA GLU A 44 -19.03 -20.65 4.82
C GLU A 44 -17.98 -21.78 4.93
N SER A 45 -17.16 -21.95 3.89
CA SER A 45 -16.11 -22.97 3.83
C SER A 45 -14.76 -22.58 4.44
N HIS A 46 -14.66 -21.44 5.13
CA HIS A 46 -13.45 -21.06 5.88
C HIS A 46 -13.81 -20.45 7.23
N ASP A 47 -12.83 -20.38 8.13
CA ASP A 47 -13.02 -19.94 9.51
C ASP A 47 -12.27 -18.62 9.78
N VAL A 48 -11.13 -18.43 9.10
CA VAL A 48 -10.27 -17.26 9.22
C VAL A 48 -10.04 -16.66 7.84
N PHE A 49 -10.29 -15.36 7.69
CA PHE A 49 -10.02 -14.61 6.47
C PHE A 49 -8.80 -13.71 6.66
N VAL A 50 -7.94 -13.60 5.66
CA VAL A 50 -6.79 -12.70 5.66
C VAL A 50 -6.85 -11.83 4.43
N ILE A 51 -6.93 -10.52 4.62
CA ILE A 51 -6.97 -9.56 3.50
C ILE A 51 -5.59 -8.95 3.33
N GLY A 52 -4.83 -9.46 2.37
CA GLY A 52 -3.47 -9.00 2.04
C GLY A 52 -3.45 -8.12 0.81
N GLY A 53 -2.57 -7.12 0.74
CA GLY A 53 -2.28 -6.45 -0.53
C GLY A 53 -1.28 -7.27 -1.36
N ALA A 54 -1.42 -7.28 -2.67
CA ALA A 54 -0.55 -8.04 -3.55
C ALA A 54 0.75 -7.28 -3.88
N PHE A 55 0.66 -5.98 -4.16
CA PHE A 55 1.76 -5.20 -4.69
C PHE A 55 2.44 -4.34 -3.61
N PHE A 56 2.38 -3.02 -3.78
CA PHE A 56 3.18 -2.03 -3.07
C PHE A 56 2.31 -1.01 -2.32
N GLY A 57 1.16 -1.45 -1.83
CA GLY A 57 0.23 -0.62 -1.06
C GLY A 57 -0.80 0.09 -1.93
N ASP A 58 -1.82 0.64 -1.26
CA ASP A 58 -2.93 1.35 -1.89
C ASP A 58 -3.77 0.55 -2.89
N GLU A 59 -4.00 -0.73 -2.60
CA GLU A 59 -4.79 -1.59 -3.48
C GLU A 59 -6.29 -1.57 -3.18
N GLY A 60 -6.76 -0.77 -2.21
CA GLY A 60 -8.19 -0.67 -1.91
C GLY A 60 -8.76 -1.89 -1.18
N LYS A 61 -8.04 -2.42 -0.18
CA LYS A 61 -8.44 -3.59 0.62
C LYS A 61 -9.81 -3.47 1.29
N GLY A 62 -10.24 -2.27 1.63
CA GLY A 62 -11.45 -2.01 2.42
C GLY A 62 -12.73 -2.61 1.83
N LYS A 63 -12.90 -2.63 0.50
CA LYS A 63 -14.14 -3.12 -0.14
C LYS A 63 -14.36 -4.61 0.11
N ILE A 64 -13.34 -5.43 -0.16
CA ILE A 64 -13.44 -6.87 0.10
C ILE A 64 -13.47 -7.18 1.59
N THR A 65 -12.81 -6.36 2.42
CA THR A 65 -12.95 -6.46 3.88
C THR A 65 -14.39 -6.26 4.31
N ALA A 66 -15.06 -5.20 3.86
CA ALA A 66 -16.46 -4.92 4.16
C ALA A 66 -17.39 -6.02 3.62
N ALA A 67 -17.19 -6.47 2.38
CA ALA A 67 -17.98 -7.54 1.79
C ALA A 67 -17.93 -8.86 2.58
N ILE A 68 -16.75 -9.24 3.10
CA ILE A 68 -16.63 -10.44 3.95
C ILE A 68 -17.14 -10.16 5.37
N ALA A 69 -16.85 -8.99 5.94
CA ALA A 69 -17.31 -8.61 7.27
C ALA A 69 -18.84 -8.51 7.37
N GLY A 70 -19.52 -8.17 6.28
CA GLY A 70 -20.99 -8.14 6.21
C GLY A 70 -21.66 -9.52 6.20
N HIS A 71 -20.90 -10.62 6.15
CA HIS A 71 -21.47 -11.96 6.27
C HIS A 71 -21.88 -12.26 7.72
N PRO A 72 -23.08 -12.84 7.99
CA PRO A 72 -23.60 -13.03 9.35
C PRO A 72 -22.68 -13.81 10.31
N ASP A 73 -21.93 -14.78 9.79
CA ASP A 73 -21.01 -15.59 10.59
C ASP A 73 -19.69 -14.87 10.94
N VAL A 74 -19.37 -13.72 10.33
CA VAL A 74 -18.13 -12.98 10.59
C VAL A 74 -18.40 -11.96 11.69
N SER A 75 -18.02 -12.31 12.93
CA SER A 75 -18.34 -11.46 14.09
C SER A 75 -17.17 -10.63 14.60
N LEU A 76 -15.93 -10.86 14.11
CA LEU A 76 -14.75 -10.13 14.57
C LEU A 76 -13.76 -9.83 13.44
N VAL A 77 -13.43 -8.54 13.30
CA VAL A 77 -12.38 -8.03 12.41
C VAL A 77 -11.23 -7.48 13.24
N ALA A 78 -10.00 -7.93 12.96
CA ALA A 78 -8.83 -7.50 13.71
C ALA A 78 -7.67 -7.05 12.83
N ARG A 79 -7.06 -5.92 13.20
CA ARG A 79 -5.69 -5.59 12.77
C ARG A 79 -4.73 -6.12 13.82
N VAL A 80 -3.78 -6.97 13.43
CA VAL A 80 -2.98 -7.72 14.42
C VAL A 80 -1.52 -7.28 14.50
N ASN A 81 -0.97 -6.62 13.48
CA ASN A 81 0.41 -6.14 13.47
C ASN A 81 0.57 -4.83 12.68
N SER A 82 1.80 -4.31 12.64
CA SER A 82 2.17 -3.03 12.01
C SER A 82 1.44 -1.83 12.62
N GLY A 83 1.47 -0.65 12.00
CA GLY A 83 0.94 0.57 12.61
C GLY A 83 0.21 1.47 11.62
N ALA A 84 0.29 2.77 11.84
CA ALA A 84 -0.33 3.78 11.00
C ALA A 84 0.43 4.06 9.68
N ASN A 85 1.10 3.05 9.11
CA ASN A 85 1.85 3.17 7.85
C ASN A 85 0.96 3.23 6.61
N ALA A 86 -0.23 2.63 6.66
CA ALA A 86 -1.25 2.76 5.63
C ALA A 86 -2.55 3.31 6.25
N GLY A 87 -3.19 4.22 5.53
CA GLY A 87 -4.54 4.68 5.83
C GLY A 87 -5.55 4.02 4.90
N HIS A 88 -6.81 4.02 5.32
CA HIS A 88 -7.95 3.68 4.50
C HIS A 88 -9.10 4.65 4.82
N THR A 89 -9.95 4.87 3.83
CA THR A 89 -11.15 5.69 3.99
C THR A 89 -12.33 4.78 4.25
N VAL A 90 -13.15 5.10 5.23
CA VAL A 90 -14.42 4.43 5.54
C VAL A 90 -15.52 5.47 5.42
N ILE A 91 -16.64 5.10 4.79
CA ILE A 91 -17.83 5.94 4.73
C ILE A 91 -18.70 5.61 5.94
N ILE A 92 -19.00 6.60 6.77
CA ILE A 92 -19.89 6.48 7.93
C ILE A 92 -20.96 7.56 7.78
N ASP A 93 -22.23 7.18 7.79
CA ASP A 93 -23.37 8.11 7.62
C ASP A 93 -23.27 9.02 6.38
N GLY A 94 -22.65 8.52 5.31
CA GLY A 94 -22.44 9.26 4.06
C GLY A 94 -21.21 10.18 4.04
N GLU A 95 -20.46 10.26 5.13
CA GLU A 95 -19.23 11.06 5.25
C GLU A 95 -17.96 10.19 5.20
N ALA A 96 -16.92 10.71 4.54
CA ALA A 96 -15.65 9.99 4.38
C ALA A 96 -14.68 10.28 5.53
N HIS A 97 -14.33 9.25 6.30
CA HIS A 97 -13.41 9.33 7.42
C HIS A 97 -12.13 8.53 7.15
N ALA A 98 -10.97 9.11 7.47
CA ALA A 98 -9.68 8.46 7.29
C ALA A 98 -9.22 7.76 8.58
N PHE A 99 -8.96 6.46 8.47
CA PHE A 99 -8.49 5.60 9.56
C PHE A 99 -7.14 4.97 9.21
N HIS A 100 -6.42 4.54 10.23
CA HIS A 100 -5.13 3.85 10.12
C HIS A 100 -5.09 2.58 10.97
N LEU A 101 -5.43 2.66 12.26
CA LEU A 101 -5.48 1.53 13.18
C LEU A 101 -6.89 1.00 13.41
N VAL A 102 -7.92 1.86 13.40
CA VAL A 102 -9.31 1.40 13.49
C VAL A 102 -9.58 0.49 12.28
N PRO A 103 -10.03 -0.76 12.46
CA PRO A 103 -10.36 -1.62 11.32
C PRO A 103 -11.48 -1.03 10.45
N SER A 104 -11.44 -1.30 9.15
CA SER A 104 -12.39 -0.72 8.18
C SER A 104 -13.84 -1.14 8.44
N ALA A 105 -14.04 -2.32 9.05
CA ALA A 105 -15.34 -2.85 9.43
C ALA A 105 -16.02 -2.10 10.59
N ILE A 106 -15.44 -1.01 11.11
CA ILE A 106 -16.09 -0.22 12.17
C ILE A 106 -17.44 0.39 11.71
N ALA A 107 -17.62 0.56 10.40
CA ALA A 107 -18.89 0.97 9.80
C ALA A 107 -19.93 -0.15 9.76
N GLU A 108 -19.52 -1.43 9.86
CA GLU A 108 -20.42 -2.57 9.79
C GLU A 108 -21.13 -2.77 11.13
N GLN A 109 -22.46 -2.83 11.09
CA GLN A 109 -23.27 -3.10 12.27
C GLN A 109 -23.11 -4.56 12.73
N GLY A 110 -23.03 -4.79 14.05
CA GLY A 110 -22.92 -6.12 14.62
C GLY A 110 -21.52 -6.76 14.56
N VAL A 111 -20.56 -6.11 13.90
CA VAL A 111 -19.18 -6.61 13.80
C VAL A 111 -18.31 -5.99 14.89
N MET A 112 -17.61 -6.84 15.64
CA MET A 112 -16.59 -6.41 16.58
C MET A 112 -15.30 -6.07 15.84
N CYS A 113 -14.62 -5.02 16.28
CA CYS A 113 -13.34 -4.57 15.77
C CYS A 113 -12.27 -4.67 16.86
N ALA A 114 -11.07 -5.14 16.51
CA ALA A 114 -9.97 -5.26 17.46
C ALA A 114 -8.62 -4.79 16.91
N ILE A 115 -7.84 -4.14 17.78
CA ILE A 115 -6.44 -3.77 17.51
C ILE A 115 -5.53 -4.66 18.36
N GLY A 116 -4.75 -5.49 17.70
CA GLY A 116 -3.94 -6.54 18.30
C GLY A 116 -2.67 -6.04 19.02
N PRO A 117 -2.06 -6.90 19.83
CA PRO A 117 -0.92 -6.53 20.69
C PRO A 117 0.38 -6.28 19.90
N ASN A 118 0.47 -6.72 18.65
CA ASN A 118 1.65 -6.49 17.81
C ASN A 118 1.54 -5.21 16.98
N CYS A 119 0.44 -4.46 17.10
CA CYS A 119 0.29 -3.17 16.45
C CYS A 119 1.19 -2.10 17.09
N LEU A 120 1.57 -1.10 16.29
CA LEU A 120 2.32 0.09 16.68
C LEU A 120 1.37 1.29 16.66
N MET A 121 1.18 1.92 17.82
CA MET A 121 0.18 2.94 18.04
C MET A 121 0.82 4.21 18.58
N ASP A 122 0.69 5.31 17.86
CA ASP A 122 0.81 6.64 18.45
C ASP A 122 -0.50 6.94 19.18
N PRO A 123 -0.54 6.91 20.52
CA PRO A 123 -1.80 6.93 21.25
C PRO A 123 -2.47 8.30 21.20
N VAL A 124 -1.70 9.38 20.99
CA VAL A 124 -2.24 10.74 20.84
C VAL A 124 -2.84 10.89 19.45
N ALA A 125 -2.14 10.46 18.38
CA ALA A 125 -2.70 10.50 17.03
C ALA A 125 -3.93 9.59 16.86
N PHE A 126 -3.97 8.47 17.60
CA PHE A 126 -5.12 7.58 17.61
C PHE A 126 -6.36 8.25 18.23
N ILE A 127 -6.22 8.92 19.38
CA ILE A 127 -7.35 9.62 20.02
C ILE A 127 -7.72 10.89 19.25
N ASP A 128 -6.77 11.80 19.03
CA ASP A 128 -7.02 13.14 18.48
C ASP A 128 -7.33 13.09 16.97
N GLY A 129 -7.08 11.95 16.32
CA GLY A 129 -7.34 11.73 14.89
C GLY A 129 -8.42 10.69 14.65
N GLU A 130 -8.12 9.42 14.90
CA GLU A 130 -9.02 8.32 14.51
C GLU A 130 -10.29 8.25 15.38
N LEU A 131 -10.17 8.29 16.70
CA LEU A 131 -11.34 8.20 17.58
C LEU A 131 -12.17 9.49 17.55
N ALA A 132 -11.56 10.65 17.35
CA ALA A 132 -12.27 11.89 17.09
C ALA A 132 -13.16 11.79 15.83
N ASN A 133 -12.73 11.07 14.79
CA ASN A 133 -13.56 10.81 13.60
C ASN A 133 -14.73 9.85 13.87
N LEU A 134 -14.74 9.14 15.00
CA LEU A 134 -15.84 8.29 15.44
C LEU A 134 -16.76 8.99 16.45
N ALA A 135 -16.59 10.29 16.68
CA ALA A 135 -17.47 11.04 17.57
C ALA A 135 -18.93 10.97 17.07
N GLY A 136 -19.83 10.44 17.91
CA GLY A 136 -21.23 10.22 17.55
C GLY A 136 -21.54 8.81 17.02
N VAL A 137 -20.52 8.00 16.71
CA VAL A 137 -20.67 6.59 16.35
C VAL A 137 -20.70 5.73 17.62
N ASP A 138 -21.62 4.77 17.71
CA ASP A 138 -21.60 3.79 18.80
C ASP A 138 -20.50 2.74 18.54
N TYR A 139 -19.28 3.03 19.00
CA TYR A 139 -18.11 2.17 18.84
C TYR A 139 -17.55 1.62 20.14
N HIS A 140 -17.90 2.16 21.32
CA HIS A 140 -17.22 1.83 22.59
C HIS A 140 -17.29 0.35 22.96
N GLU A 141 -18.41 -0.29 22.63
CA GLU A 141 -18.62 -1.72 22.84
C GLU A 141 -18.15 -2.58 21.67
N ARG A 142 -17.85 -1.98 20.51
CA ARG A 142 -17.44 -2.70 19.29
C ARG A 142 -15.95 -2.62 19.01
N LEU A 143 -15.26 -1.56 19.40
CA LEU A 143 -13.83 -1.38 19.19
C LEU A 143 -13.06 -1.75 20.45
N LEU A 144 -12.16 -2.72 20.33
CA LEU A 144 -11.32 -3.23 21.41
C LEU A 144 -9.84 -3.03 21.10
N VAL A 145 -9.06 -2.69 22.12
CA VAL A 145 -7.61 -2.47 21.98
C VAL A 145 -6.84 -3.42 22.88
N GLY A 146 -5.95 -4.20 22.28
CA GLY A 146 -5.01 -5.08 22.98
C GLY A 146 -3.72 -4.38 23.36
N ASN A 147 -2.78 -5.09 24.00
CA ASN A 147 -1.52 -4.54 24.50
C ASN A 147 -0.53 -4.15 23.38
N ALA A 148 -0.91 -3.17 22.57
CA ALA A 148 -0.15 -2.62 21.45
C ALA A 148 1.13 -1.93 21.95
N HIS A 149 2.10 -1.81 21.05
CA HIS A 149 3.34 -1.08 21.27
C HIS A 149 3.10 0.41 21.02
N LEU A 150 3.67 1.28 21.84
CA LEU A 150 3.40 2.71 21.80
C LEU A 150 4.51 3.48 21.10
N THR A 151 4.11 4.26 20.10
CA THR A 151 4.97 5.17 19.36
C THR A 151 5.01 6.51 20.07
N ALA A 152 6.14 6.79 20.72
CA ALA A 152 6.45 8.10 21.32
C ALA A 152 6.96 9.17 20.33
N PRO A 153 6.88 10.47 20.67
CA PRO A 153 7.39 11.58 19.84
C PRO A 153 8.83 11.41 19.34
N TYR A 154 9.74 10.88 20.16
CA TYR A 154 11.12 10.65 19.75
C TYR A 154 11.27 9.61 18.64
N HIS A 155 10.34 8.65 18.50
CA HIS A 155 10.33 7.74 17.35
C HIS A 155 10.02 8.48 16.05
N LEU A 156 9.07 9.44 16.08
CA LEU A 156 8.78 10.27 14.91
C LEU A 156 9.98 11.15 14.56
N LEU A 157 10.66 11.73 15.56
CA LEU A 157 11.87 12.52 15.33
C LEU A 157 13.02 11.70 14.73
N MET A 158 13.23 10.46 15.19
CA MET A 158 14.20 9.55 14.57
C MET A 158 13.84 9.26 13.12
N ASP A 159 12.55 9.09 12.80
CA ASP A 159 12.07 8.89 11.44
C ASP A 159 12.30 10.14 10.57
N VAL A 160 11.99 11.34 11.09
CA VAL A 160 12.32 12.63 10.45
C VAL A 160 13.81 12.70 10.14
N MET A 161 14.68 12.52 11.13
CA MET A 161 16.14 12.60 10.96
C MET A 161 16.68 11.60 9.93
N ARG A 162 16.10 10.40 9.83
CA ARG A 162 16.47 9.40 8.80
C ARG A 162 16.09 9.84 7.38
N ASN A 163 15.05 10.65 7.24
CA ASN A 163 14.51 11.07 5.95
C ASN A 163 15.05 12.42 5.47
N LEU A 164 15.71 13.21 6.31
CA LEU A 164 16.35 14.46 5.91
C LEU A 164 17.51 14.22 4.94
N ARG A 165 17.62 15.06 3.90
CA ARG A 165 18.82 15.08 3.03
C ARG A 165 20.00 15.72 3.78
N SER A 166 21.22 15.44 3.32
CA SER A 166 22.44 16.04 3.91
C SER A 166 22.45 17.56 3.75
N GLY A 167 22.89 18.29 4.77
CA GLY A 167 23.06 19.75 4.72
C GLY A 167 21.77 20.57 4.81
N VAL A 168 20.64 19.96 5.20
CA VAL A 168 19.38 20.70 5.35
C VAL A 168 19.39 21.66 6.54
N THR A 169 18.70 22.78 6.36
CA THR A 169 18.37 23.81 7.34
C THR A 169 16.84 24.00 7.35
N ALA A 170 16.34 24.90 8.19
CA ALA A 170 14.91 25.23 8.23
C ALA A 170 14.45 25.93 6.94
N GLU A 171 15.35 26.62 6.24
CA GLU A 171 15.04 27.38 5.02
C GLU A 171 14.96 26.50 3.77
N ASN A 172 15.66 25.37 3.75
CA ASN A 172 15.78 24.49 2.58
C ASN A 172 15.42 23.02 2.87
N VAL A 173 14.54 22.79 3.85
CA VAL A 173 14.22 21.44 4.32
C VAL A 173 13.74 20.56 3.17
N THR A 174 14.48 19.50 2.91
CA THR A 174 14.15 18.51 1.89
C THR A 174 14.29 17.12 2.47
N THR A 175 13.39 16.22 2.06
CA THR A 175 13.42 14.82 2.50
C THR A 175 13.66 13.89 1.33
N ASN A 176 14.18 12.70 1.61
CA ASN A 176 14.27 11.62 0.64
C ASN A 176 12.91 10.94 0.41
N ASN A 177 11.86 11.32 1.15
CA ASN A 177 10.51 10.80 0.99
C ASN A 177 10.41 9.26 1.11
N ALA A 178 11.28 8.62 1.91
CA ALA A 178 11.31 7.17 2.07
C ALA A 178 10.37 6.63 3.16
N SER A 179 9.79 7.49 4.01
CA SER A 179 8.90 7.12 5.11
C SER A 179 7.65 8.01 5.19
N THR A 180 6.62 7.50 5.88
CA THR A 180 5.41 8.24 6.25
C THR A 180 5.62 9.23 7.40
N LEU A 181 6.82 9.25 8.02
CA LEU A 181 7.17 10.07 9.19
C LEU A 181 6.31 9.75 10.43
N LYS A 182 5.76 8.53 10.49
CA LYS A 182 4.92 8.03 11.58
C LYS A 182 5.70 7.25 12.64
N GLY A 183 7.04 7.19 12.56
CA GLY A 183 7.85 6.54 13.58
C GLY A 183 7.81 5.01 13.55
N ILE A 184 7.33 4.40 12.46
CA ILE A 184 7.12 2.95 12.36
C ILE A 184 8.44 2.18 12.49
N ALA A 185 9.45 2.52 11.68
CA ALA A 185 10.73 1.82 11.73
C ALA A 185 11.47 2.00 13.08
N PRO A 186 11.55 3.20 13.67
CA PRO A 186 12.08 3.37 15.02
C PRO A 186 11.29 2.59 16.10
N THR A 187 9.96 2.62 16.07
CA THR A 187 9.13 1.87 17.04
C THR A 187 9.34 0.36 16.90
N SER A 188 9.40 -0.16 15.67
CA SER A 188 9.74 -1.57 15.43
C SER A 188 11.13 -1.94 15.98
N ALA A 189 12.11 -1.05 15.86
CA ALA A 189 13.44 -1.28 16.42
C ALA A 189 13.40 -1.35 17.96
N SER A 190 12.67 -0.44 18.62
CA SER A 190 12.47 -0.47 20.07
C SER A 190 11.71 -1.72 20.53
N LYS A 191 10.75 -2.21 19.73
CA LYS A 191 10.06 -3.48 19.97
C LYS A 191 11.05 -4.66 19.96
N VAL A 192 11.91 -4.74 18.94
CA VAL A 192 12.93 -5.79 18.83
C VAL A 192 13.96 -5.69 19.97
N ASN A 193 14.33 -4.47 20.36
CA ASN A 193 15.24 -4.20 21.48
C ASN A 193 14.58 -4.41 22.86
N LYS A 194 13.27 -4.66 22.90
CA LYS A 194 12.48 -4.86 24.13
C LYS A 194 12.49 -3.64 25.06
N THR A 195 12.57 -2.45 24.48
CA THR A 195 12.53 -1.16 25.19
C THR A 195 11.26 -0.36 24.91
N CYS A 196 10.51 -0.74 23.86
CA CYS A 196 9.29 -0.03 23.47
C CYS A 196 8.20 -0.14 24.56
N PRO A 197 7.63 1.00 25.02
CA PRO A 197 6.47 0.99 25.88
C PRO A 197 5.27 0.31 25.23
N ARG A 198 4.39 -0.26 26.05
CA ARG A 198 3.16 -0.90 25.62
C ARG A 198 1.97 -0.31 26.36
N MET A 199 0.76 -0.59 25.86
CA MET A 199 -0.45 -0.02 26.44
C MET A 199 -0.64 -0.40 27.92
N ASP A 200 -0.25 -1.60 28.34
CA ASP A 200 -0.34 -2.01 29.76
C ASP A 200 0.62 -1.22 30.67
N ASP A 201 1.69 -0.61 30.12
CA ASP A 201 2.59 0.25 30.91
C ASP A 201 1.89 1.55 31.35
N LEU A 202 0.79 1.94 30.69
CA LEU A 202 -0.06 3.05 31.13
C LEU A 202 -0.88 2.72 32.39
N ASP A 203 -1.12 1.44 32.66
CA ASP A 203 -1.78 0.96 33.88
C ASP A 203 -0.79 0.77 35.04
N GLY A 204 0.52 0.83 34.75
CA GLY A 204 1.60 0.70 35.73
C GLY A 204 1.85 1.97 36.56
N SER A 205 2.99 2.00 37.26
CA SER A 205 3.39 3.17 38.03
C SER A 205 3.91 4.29 37.12
N ILE A 206 3.61 5.54 37.48
CA ILE A 206 4.08 6.75 36.78
C ILE A 206 5.62 6.74 36.64
N SER A 207 6.31 6.38 37.73
CA SER A 207 7.78 6.31 37.75
C SER A 207 8.32 5.17 36.88
N GLY A 208 7.60 4.04 36.79
CA GLY A 208 7.96 2.93 35.91
C GLY A 208 7.86 3.32 34.44
N LEU A 209 6.76 3.95 34.04
CA LEU A 209 6.57 4.46 32.68
C LEU A 209 7.64 5.50 32.32
N ALA A 210 7.94 6.44 33.23
CA ALA A 210 8.99 7.44 33.03
C ALA A 210 10.37 6.80 32.83
N ALA A 211 10.73 5.80 33.64
CA ALA A 211 12.00 5.10 33.52
C ALA A 211 12.11 4.33 32.18
N LEU A 212 11.02 3.68 31.74
CA LEU A 212 10.97 2.99 30.46
C LEU A 212 11.14 3.96 29.28
N LEU A 213 10.42 5.07 29.29
CA LEU A 213 10.52 6.13 28.28
C LEU A 213 11.92 6.75 28.23
N ALA A 214 12.53 7.00 29.39
CA ALA A 214 13.88 7.53 29.48
C ALA A 214 14.88 6.60 28.81
N LYS A 215 14.81 5.30 29.11
CA LYS A 215 15.66 4.26 28.52
C LYS A 215 15.45 4.12 27.02
N ASP A 216 14.21 4.05 26.56
CA ASP A 216 13.91 3.91 25.12
C ASP A 216 14.38 5.14 24.32
N SER A 217 14.32 6.33 24.93
CA SER A 217 14.78 7.59 24.30
C SER A 217 16.29 7.70 24.11
N GLU A 218 17.11 6.79 24.68
CA GLU A 218 18.58 6.81 24.55
C GLU A 218 19.02 6.73 23.08
N ALA A 219 18.34 5.90 22.27
CA ALA A 219 18.64 5.74 20.85
C ALA A 219 18.40 7.05 20.07
N TYR A 220 17.33 7.78 20.40
CA TYR A 220 17.05 9.10 19.85
C TYR A 220 18.15 10.10 20.22
N ARG A 221 18.52 10.18 21.51
CA ARG A 221 19.54 11.12 22.01
C ARG A 221 20.89 10.87 21.35
N GLY A 222 21.32 9.61 21.27
CA GLY A 222 22.55 9.23 20.59
C GLY A 222 22.53 9.58 19.09
N MET A 223 21.42 9.31 18.40
CA MET A 223 21.27 9.66 16.98
C MET A 223 21.32 11.18 16.75
N ALA A 224 20.62 11.96 17.57
CA ALA A 224 20.61 13.42 17.48
C ALA A 224 22.01 13.99 17.72
N GLN A 225 22.71 13.51 18.75
CA GLN A 225 24.08 13.92 19.07
C GLN A 225 25.05 13.63 17.91
N VAL A 226 25.07 12.39 17.40
CA VAL A 226 25.98 11.98 16.31
C VAL A 226 25.72 12.78 15.03
N ARG A 227 24.47 13.18 14.78
CA ARG A 227 24.09 13.95 13.59
C ARG A 227 24.14 15.47 13.79
N GLY A 228 24.52 15.96 14.97
CA GLY A 228 24.59 17.40 15.25
C GLY A 228 23.21 18.08 15.20
N TYR A 229 22.21 17.43 15.79
CA TYR A 229 20.88 17.99 16.02
C TYR A 229 20.64 18.22 17.51
N ASP A 230 20.25 19.44 17.86
CA ASP A 230 19.66 19.78 19.15
C ASP A 230 18.14 19.98 19.01
N ALA A 231 17.46 20.19 20.14
CA ALA A 231 16.00 20.35 20.16
C ALA A 231 15.54 21.57 19.34
N GLY A 232 16.24 22.70 19.42
CA GLY A 232 15.88 23.92 18.70
C GLY A 232 16.00 23.76 17.18
N LYS A 233 17.06 23.11 16.71
CA LYS A 233 17.25 22.81 15.29
C LYS A 233 16.20 21.84 14.77
N LEU A 234 15.86 20.80 15.53
CA LEU A 234 14.79 19.87 15.17
C LEU A 234 13.42 20.56 15.17
N LEU A 235 13.17 21.48 16.10
CA LEU A 235 11.91 22.24 16.17
C LEU A 235 11.76 23.13 14.93
N ALA A 236 12.82 23.84 14.54
CA ALA A 236 12.82 24.66 13.33
C ALA A 236 12.59 23.82 12.06
N ILE A 237 13.24 22.66 11.96
CA ILE A 237 13.06 21.72 10.84
C ILE A 237 11.63 21.17 10.79
N CYS A 238 11.09 20.69 11.91
CA CYS A 238 9.73 20.14 11.97
C CYS A 238 8.68 21.23 11.67
N SER A 239 8.89 22.45 12.16
CA SER A 239 8.04 23.59 11.84
C SER A 239 8.10 23.94 10.34
N ALA A 240 9.29 23.89 9.73
CA ALA A 240 9.44 24.09 8.29
C ALA A 240 8.75 22.99 7.47
N LEU A 241 8.84 21.72 7.89
CA LEU A 241 8.10 20.61 7.28
C LEU A 241 6.58 20.80 7.36
N ASN A 242 6.10 21.54 8.35
CA ASN A 242 4.68 21.83 8.57
C ASN A 242 4.16 23.07 7.83
N ARG A 243 5.03 23.83 7.12
CA ARG A 243 4.66 25.14 6.54
C ARG A 243 3.48 25.07 5.57
N ASP A 244 3.48 24.10 4.65
CA ASP A 244 2.42 23.96 3.63
C ASP A 244 1.37 22.90 4.01
N MET A 245 1.76 21.94 4.87
CA MET A 245 0.92 20.83 5.29
C MET A 245 1.45 20.28 6.61
N ARG A 246 0.56 19.95 7.55
CA ARG A 246 0.92 19.28 8.79
C ARG A 246 1.48 17.88 8.52
N ARG A 247 2.81 17.73 8.57
CA ARG A 247 3.55 16.47 8.37
C ARG A 247 3.96 15.85 9.69
N VAL A 248 4.35 16.68 10.64
CA VAL A 248 4.77 16.31 12.00
C VAL A 248 3.66 16.73 12.97
N PRO A 249 3.14 15.83 13.83
CA PRO A 249 2.10 16.18 14.80
C PRO A 249 2.56 17.22 15.83
N ASP A 250 1.64 18.04 16.34
CA ASP A 250 1.98 19.15 17.27
C ASP A 250 2.57 18.63 18.57
N GLN A 251 2.12 17.45 19.04
CA GLN A 251 2.70 16.80 20.22
C GLN A 251 4.21 16.54 20.11
N VAL A 252 4.76 16.48 18.90
CA VAL A 252 6.21 16.32 18.67
C VAL A 252 6.92 17.67 18.78
N LEU A 253 6.29 18.75 18.35
CA LEU A 253 6.80 20.11 18.53
C LEU A 253 6.80 20.48 20.01
N GLU A 254 5.71 20.17 20.71
CA GLU A 254 5.58 20.35 22.16
C GLU A 254 6.61 19.52 22.93
N PHE A 255 6.89 18.28 22.50
CA PHE A 255 7.95 17.45 23.07
C PHE A 255 9.34 18.08 22.94
N LEU A 256 9.63 18.75 21.81
CA LEU A 256 10.91 19.42 21.59
C LEU A 256 11.08 20.69 22.43
N ASP A 257 9.97 21.37 22.76
CA ASP A 257 9.94 22.58 23.57
C ASP A 257 9.87 22.30 25.08
N ALA A 258 9.46 21.09 25.47
CA ALA A 258 9.31 20.70 26.85
C ALA A 258 10.63 20.75 27.65
N THR A 259 10.59 21.34 28.85
CA THR A 259 11.72 21.36 29.78
C THR A 259 12.12 19.95 30.26
N ASP A 260 11.12 19.08 30.46
CA ASP A 260 11.33 17.65 30.71
C ASP A 260 10.53 16.84 29.66
N PRO A 261 11.18 16.44 28.56
CA PRO A 261 10.52 15.73 27.47
C PRO A 261 9.94 14.37 27.87
N VAL A 262 10.50 13.70 28.89
CA VAL A 262 9.97 12.41 29.38
C VAL A 262 8.69 12.65 30.17
N GLN A 263 8.70 13.61 31.09
CA GLN A 263 7.50 13.95 31.87
C GLN A 263 6.37 14.48 31.00
N TYR A 264 6.69 15.23 29.94
CA TYR A 264 5.71 15.64 28.94
C TYR A 264 4.95 14.44 28.34
N ILE A 265 5.66 13.38 27.92
CA ILE A 265 5.03 12.16 27.39
C ILE A 265 4.17 11.48 28.46
N VAL A 266 4.70 11.33 29.67
CA VAL A 266 3.98 10.68 30.79
C VAL A 266 2.65 11.39 31.07
N GLN A 267 2.67 12.71 31.20
CA GLN A 267 1.47 13.51 31.46
C GLN A 267 0.46 13.39 30.32
N ARG A 268 0.94 13.51 29.06
CA ARG A 268 0.08 13.40 27.88
C ARG A 268 -0.57 12.02 27.81
N TRP A 269 0.19 10.94 27.98
CA TRP A 269 -0.31 9.57 27.87
C TRP A 269 -1.22 9.15 29.03
N GLN A 270 -1.00 9.66 30.24
CA GLN A 270 -1.91 9.41 31.37
C GLN A 270 -3.30 10.02 31.15
N ALA A 271 -3.36 11.23 30.58
CA ALA A 271 -4.62 11.88 30.25
C ALA A 271 -5.44 11.09 29.21
N LEU A 272 -4.79 10.27 28.37
CA LEU A 272 -5.46 9.43 27.37
C LEU A 272 -6.30 8.33 28.01
N ARG A 273 -5.85 7.77 29.16
CA ARG A 273 -6.58 6.71 29.86
C ARG A 273 -7.92 7.17 30.38
N SER A 274 -7.99 8.40 30.88
CA SER A 274 -9.23 9.01 31.36
C SER A 274 -10.02 9.69 30.23
N ASN A 275 -9.57 9.60 28.98
CA ASN A 275 -10.29 10.19 27.86
C ASN A 275 -11.57 9.36 27.60
N PRO A 276 -12.76 9.99 27.60
CA PRO A 276 -14.02 9.29 27.33
C PRO A 276 -14.06 8.55 25.99
N LEU A 277 -13.30 9.02 25.00
CA LEU A 277 -13.21 8.40 23.68
C LEU A 277 -12.41 7.09 23.68
N PHE A 278 -11.59 6.83 24.70
CA PHE A 278 -10.69 5.68 24.67
C PHE A 278 -11.49 4.36 24.71
N PRO A 279 -11.26 3.45 23.75
CA PRO A 279 -12.00 2.19 23.64
C PRO A 279 -11.67 1.20 24.76
N ARG A 280 -12.52 0.19 24.93
CA ARG A 280 -12.30 -0.87 25.92
C ARG A 280 -11.04 -1.68 25.60
N ARG A 281 -10.34 -2.09 26.67
CA ARG A 281 -9.16 -2.96 26.60
C ARG A 281 -9.57 -4.43 26.47
N ALA A 282 -8.84 -5.23 25.71
CA ALA A 282 -9.09 -6.68 25.62
C ALA A 282 -7.82 -7.51 25.35
N ASN A 283 -7.81 -8.78 25.77
CA ASN A 283 -6.82 -9.74 25.30
C ASN A 283 -7.21 -10.25 23.90
N VAL A 284 -6.79 -9.51 22.86
CA VAL A 284 -7.21 -9.77 21.47
C VAL A 284 -6.89 -11.18 20.97
N PRO A 285 -5.70 -11.79 21.21
CA PRO A 285 -5.46 -13.18 20.83
C PRO A 285 -6.41 -14.18 21.51
N HIS A 286 -6.79 -13.92 22.76
CA HIS A 286 -7.80 -14.75 23.44
C HIS A 286 -9.18 -14.57 22.81
N LEU A 287 -9.57 -13.33 22.54
CA LEU A 287 -10.84 -12.99 21.90
C LEU A 287 -10.96 -13.68 20.53
N LEU A 288 -9.95 -13.58 19.67
CA LEU A 288 -9.92 -14.25 18.36
C LEU A 288 -10.15 -15.76 18.48
N ARG A 289 -9.50 -16.41 19.45
CA ARG A 289 -9.67 -17.86 19.70
C ARG A 289 -11.04 -18.19 20.27
N GLN A 290 -11.60 -17.32 21.11
CA GLN A 290 -12.93 -17.51 21.68
C GLN A 290 -14.01 -17.40 20.59
N THR A 291 -13.92 -16.41 19.71
CA THR A 291 -14.80 -16.27 18.55
C THR A 291 -14.74 -17.51 17.66
N LEU A 292 -13.54 -17.96 17.30
CA LEU A 292 -13.40 -19.19 16.51
C LEU A 292 -13.94 -20.43 17.22
N ALA A 293 -13.80 -20.50 18.55
CA ALA A 293 -14.30 -21.63 19.33
C ALA A 293 -15.84 -21.63 19.47
N SER A 294 -16.52 -20.50 19.30
CA SER A 294 -18.00 -20.47 19.26
C SER A 294 -18.57 -20.93 17.93
N GLY A 295 -17.73 -21.12 16.90
CA GLY A 295 -18.13 -21.42 15.53
C GLY A 295 -18.24 -20.19 14.63
N ASP A 296 -18.09 -18.99 15.20
CA ASP A 296 -18.04 -17.74 14.44
C ASP A 296 -16.70 -17.62 13.70
N LYS A 297 -16.68 -16.72 12.73
CA LYS A 297 -15.54 -16.50 11.84
C LYS A 297 -14.86 -15.18 12.15
N VAL A 298 -13.58 -15.11 11.83
CA VAL A 298 -12.76 -13.91 12.06
C VAL A 298 -12.09 -13.45 10.78
N LEU A 299 -11.96 -12.13 10.61
CA LEU A 299 -11.19 -11.54 9.52
C LEU A 299 -10.00 -10.77 10.08
N LEU A 300 -8.83 -11.03 9.50
CA LEU A 300 -7.59 -10.34 9.78
C LEU A 300 -7.30 -9.33 8.67
N GLU A 301 -7.42 -8.05 9.01
CA GLU A 301 -7.21 -6.96 8.06
C GLU A 301 -5.72 -6.64 7.94
N GLY A 302 -5.15 -6.84 6.75
CA GLY A 302 -3.73 -6.62 6.51
C GLY A 302 -3.38 -5.13 6.51
N PRO A 303 -2.28 -4.72 7.17
CA PRO A 303 -1.90 -3.32 7.26
C PRO A 303 -1.22 -2.80 5.98
N GLN A 304 -0.64 -3.68 5.16
CA GLN A 304 0.03 -3.31 3.92
C GLN A 304 -0.07 -4.46 2.89
N SER A 305 1.01 -4.74 2.17
CA SER A 305 1.04 -5.56 0.96
C SER A 305 2.30 -6.39 0.91
N TYR A 306 2.24 -7.53 0.23
CA TYR A 306 3.28 -8.56 0.21
C TYR A 306 4.69 -8.00 -0.03
N PHE A 307 4.90 -7.25 -1.12
CA PHE A 307 6.22 -6.71 -1.47
C PHE A 307 6.69 -5.54 -0.59
N LEU A 308 5.86 -5.07 0.35
CA LEU A 308 6.27 -4.14 1.40
C LEU A 308 6.53 -4.83 2.74
N SER A 309 6.47 -6.17 2.81
CA SER A 309 6.82 -6.93 4.01
C SER A 309 8.34 -6.97 4.24
N ASN A 310 8.78 -6.86 5.50
CA ASN A 310 10.19 -7.11 5.85
C ASN A 310 10.58 -8.60 5.79
N ALA A 311 9.62 -9.51 5.64
CA ALA A 311 9.86 -10.93 5.43
C ALA A 311 10.10 -11.27 3.95
N VAL A 312 9.85 -10.33 3.04
CA VAL A 312 10.01 -10.49 1.58
C VAL A 312 11.32 -9.83 1.16
N ALA A 313 12.33 -10.65 0.85
CA ALA A 313 13.70 -10.19 0.66
C ALA A 313 13.90 -9.35 -0.63
N GLN A 314 13.03 -9.51 -1.63
CA GLN A 314 13.02 -8.79 -2.92
C GLN A 314 13.16 -7.28 -2.75
N HIS A 315 12.57 -6.72 -1.69
CA HIS A 315 12.57 -5.29 -1.39
C HIS A 315 13.04 -4.96 0.02
N ALA A 316 13.95 -5.75 0.61
CA ALA A 316 14.37 -5.62 2.01
C ALA A 316 14.86 -4.22 2.42
N ARG A 317 15.36 -3.41 1.49
CA ARG A 317 15.86 -2.04 1.73
C ARG A 317 14.79 -0.95 1.57
N SER A 318 13.63 -1.32 1.03
CA SER A 318 12.57 -0.39 0.61
C SER A 318 11.17 -0.84 1.09
N ALA A 319 11.13 -1.87 1.95
CA ALA A 319 9.94 -2.41 2.60
C ALA A 319 9.63 -1.69 3.93
N THR A 320 8.46 -2.00 4.50
CA THR A 320 8.08 -1.59 5.86
C THR A 320 8.81 -2.44 6.91
N SER A 321 8.75 -2.05 8.19
CA SER A 321 9.43 -2.77 9.29
C SER A 321 8.53 -3.78 10.00
N ALA A 322 7.58 -4.38 9.27
CA ALA A 322 6.65 -5.38 9.77
C ALA A 322 6.43 -6.47 8.72
N ASP A 323 6.11 -7.67 9.19
CA ASP A 323 5.74 -8.77 8.29
C ASP A 323 4.29 -8.61 7.87
N THR A 324 4.07 -8.17 6.64
CA THR A 324 2.72 -7.89 6.10
C THR A 324 2.23 -8.97 5.16
N THR A 325 2.94 -10.10 5.11
CA THR A 325 2.45 -11.31 4.44
C THR A 325 1.27 -11.91 5.21
N ALA A 326 0.44 -12.70 4.52
CA ALA A 326 -0.65 -13.44 5.14
C ALA A 326 -0.13 -14.36 6.27
N ALA A 327 1.01 -15.03 6.06
CA ALA A 327 1.65 -15.85 7.09
C ALA A 327 2.03 -15.03 8.33
N GLY A 328 2.65 -13.85 8.14
CA GLY A 328 3.00 -12.93 9.22
C GLY A 328 1.80 -12.40 9.98
N ILE A 329 0.71 -12.09 9.27
CA ILE A 329 -0.57 -11.64 9.84
C ILE A 329 -1.16 -12.75 10.72
N VAL A 330 -1.27 -13.98 10.21
CA VAL A 330 -1.85 -15.07 11.00
C VAL A 330 -0.94 -15.42 12.19
N ALA A 331 0.38 -15.43 12.03
CA ALA A 331 1.30 -15.64 13.14
C ALA A 331 1.13 -14.57 14.24
N ALA A 332 0.97 -13.30 13.85
CA ALA A 332 0.76 -12.21 14.79
C ALA A 332 -0.60 -12.24 15.52
N SER A 333 -1.60 -12.92 14.93
CA SER A 333 -2.94 -13.10 15.53
C SER A 333 -2.94 -14.08 16.71
N GLY A 334 -1.97 -15.02 16.74
CA GLY A 334 -1.92 -16.09 17.73
C GLY A 334 -2.95 -17.20 17.50
N ILE A 335 -3.60 -17.27 16.34
CA ILE A 335 -4.52 -18.36 15.98
C ILE A 335 -3.73 -19.66 15.70
N ASN A 336 -4.33 -20.82 15.99
CA ASN A 336 -3.75 -22.12 15.68
C ASN A 336 -3.92 -22.44 14.18
N LEU A 337 -2.82 -22.32 13.43
CA LEU A 337 -2.76 -22.55 11.98
C LEU A 337 -3.20 -23.96 11.55
N GLY A 338 -3.01 -24.97 12.40
CA GLY A 338 -3.35 -26.36 12.07
C GLY A 338 -4.80 -26.73 12.36
N GLN A 339 -5.56 -25.85 13.01
CA GLN A 339 -6.93 -26.14 13.48
C GLN A 339 -8.02 -25.54 12.58
N TYR A 340 -7.74 -24.41 11.94
CA TYR A 340 -8.74 -23.62 11.23
C TYR A 340 -8.41 -23.51 9.74
N ARG A 341 -9.46 -23.45 8.91
CA ARG A 341 -9.33 -23.23 7.47
C ARG A 341 -9.14 -21.74 7.23
N ILE A 342 -8.02 -21.38 6.61
CA ILE A 342 -7.64 -19.99 6.37
C ILE A 342 -7.81 -19.68 4.88
N LEU A 343 -8.55 -18.62 4.57
CA LEU A 343 -8.66 -18.05 3.24
C LEU A 343 -7.89 -16.73 3.18
N THR A 344 -6.87 -16.68 2.33
CA THR A 344 -6.21 -15.40 1.99
C THR A 344 -6.82 -14.83 0.72
N VAL A 345 -7.22 -13.56 0.76
CA VAL A 345 -7.61 -12.79 -0.42
C VAL A 345 -6.56 -11.72 -0.69
N ASN A 346 -5.94 -11.79 -1.86
CA ASN A 346 -4.93 -10.84 -2.31
C ASN A 346 -5.59 -9.70 -3.08
N VAL A 347 -5.36 -8.46 -2.66
CA VAL A 347 -5.93 -7.29 -3.32
C VAL A 347 -4.87 -6.65 -4.19
N ALA A 348 -5.15 -6.59 -5.49
CA ALA A 348 -4.34 -5.88 -6.48
C ALA A 348 -5.11 -4.65 -6.98
N LYS A 349 -4.44 -3.73 -7.67
CA LYS A 349 -5.05 -2.55 -8.28
C LYS A 349 -4.66 -2.46 -9.74
N ALA A 350 -5.64 -2.26 -10.63
CA ALA A 350 -5.41 -1.91 -12.02
C ALA A 350 -6.69 -1.43 -12.70
N PRO A 351 -6.60 -0.59 -13.74
CA PRO A 351 -5.39 0.10 -14.21
C PRO A 351 -4.79 1.12 -13.22
N GLY A 352 -3.55 1.54 -13.46
CA GLY A 352 -2.83 2.47 -12.58
C GLY A 352 -2.37 1.83 -11.27
N ALA A 353 -1.78 0.64 -11.35
CA ALA A 353 -1.07 0.04 -10.22
C ALA A 353 0.02 1.02 -9.74
N SER A 354 0.24 1.12 -8.44
CA SER A 354 1.15 2.13 -7.87
C SER A 354 2.06 1.53 -6.82
N ARG A 355 3.21 2.16 -6.61
CA ARG A 355 4.09 1.85 -5.48
C ARG A 355 4.13 2.99 -4.48
N VAL A 356 3.95 2.64 -3.21
CA VAL A 356 4.18 3.56 -2.09
C VAL A 356 5.65 3.50 -1.69
N GLY A 357 6.34 4.64 -1.77
CA GLY A 357 7.75 4.77 -1.38
C GLY A 357 8.72 4.46 -2.53
N ARG A 358 10.00 4.32 -2.19
CA ARG A 358 11.08 4.04 -3.14
C ARG A 358 11.20 2.55 -3.44
N GLY A 359 12.02 2.19 -4.44
CA GLY A 359 12.44 0.83 -4.76
C GLY A 359 12.12 0.42 -6.20
N ALA A 360 12.66 -0.71 -6.64
CA ALA A 360 12.49 -1.17 -8.02
C ALA A 360 11.04 -1.57 -8.32
N ASN A 361 10.47 -1.09 -9.42
CA ASN A 361 9.15 -1.50 -9.90
C ASN A 361 9.15 -1.48 -11.43
N PRO A 362 9.48 -2.61 -12.08
CA PRO A 362 9.56 -2.68 -13.54
C PRO A 362 8.25 -2.35 -14.26
N ALA A 363 7.09 -2.52 -13.61
CA ALA A 363 5.79 -2.19 -14.20
C ALA A 363 5.42 -0.70 -14.12
N GLY A 364 6.20 0.12 -13.39
CA GLY A 364 6.00 1.57 -13.34
C GLY A 364 6.31 2.22 -14.68
N HIS A 365 5.52 3.23 -15.08
CA HIS A 365 5.78 3.96 -16.34
C HIS A 365 7.09 4.76 -16.31
N VAL A 366 7.56 5.10 -15.11
CA VAL A 366 8.82 5.78 -14.82
C VAL A 366 9.46 5.21 -13.55
N HIS A 367 10.71 5.57 -13.27
CA HIS A 367 11.37 5.21 -12.02
C HIS A 367 10.64 5.83 -10.81
N GLN A 368 10.61 5.12 -9.67
CA GLN A 368 9.84 5.52 -8.49
C GLN A 368 10.26 6.86 -7.88
N THR A 369 11.48 7.33 -8.13
CA THR A 369 11.96 8.63 -7.65
C THR A 369 11.61 9.80 -8.57
N PHE A 370 10.96 9.55 -9.72
CA PHE A 370 10.67 10.53 -10.77
C PHE A 370 10.17 11.89 -10.25
N TYR A 371 9.06 11.90 -9.50
CA TYR A 371 8.51 13.13 -8.94
C TYR A 371 9.46 13.79 -7.93
N SER A 372 10.07 13.00 -7.04
CA SER A 372 10.95 13.52 -5.99
C SER A 372 12.28 14.07 -6.52
N ASP A 373 12.78 13.53 -7.63
CA ASP A 373 14.00 14.00 -8.29
C ASP A 373 13.73 15.30 -9.05
N ALA A 374 12.48 15.49 -9.53
CA ALA A 374 11.99 16.73 -10.11
C ALA A 374 11.54 17.78 -9.07
N GLY A 375 11.61 17.47 -7.77
CA GLY A 375 11.17 18.38 -6.69
C GLY A 375 9.65 18.52 -6.56
N ILE A 376 8.87 17.62 -7.18
CA ILE A 376 7.41 17.61 -7.16
C ILE A 376 6.95 16.87 -5.88
N ASN A 377 6.36 17.61 -4.95
CA ASN A 377 5.83 17.13 -3.68
C ASN A 377 4.31 16.94 -3.70
N THR A 378 3.60 17.66 -4.56
CA THR A 378 2.17 17.54 -4.80
C THR A 378 1.87 17.59 -6.30
N LEU A 379 0.70 17.10 -6.74
CA LEU A 379 0.27 17.25 -8.14
C LEU A 379 0.14 18.72 -8.57
N ASN A 380 0.02 19.66 -7.63
CA ASN A 380 -0.07 21.09 -7.92
C ASN A 380 1.30 21.73 -8.22
N ASP A 381 2.40 21.03 -7.93
CA ASP A 381 3.76 21.52 -8.24
C ASP A 381 4.11 21.29 -9.72
N LEU A 382 3.28 20.52 -10.44
CA LEU A 382 3.38 20.36 -11.89
C LEU A 382 3.01 21.68 -12.59
N PRO A 383 3.64 22.00 -13.73
CA PRO A 383 3.21 23.12 -14.56
C PRO A 383 1.72 23.01 -14.91
N GLN A 384 0.99 24.12 -14.85
CA GLN A 384 -0.44 24.14 -15.13
C GLN A 384 -0.72 23.62 -16.55
N GLY A 385 -1.55 22.59 -16.66
CA GLY A 385 -1.91 21.97 -17.94
C GLY A 385 -0.91 20.91 -18.43
N ALA A 386 0.13 20.57 -17.66
CA ALA A 386 1.06 19.53 -18.04
C ALA A 386 0.38 18.17 -18.17
N CYS A 387 0.52 17.53 -19.34
CA CYS A 387 0.06 16.18 -19.65
C CYS A 387 -1.43 15.93 -19.37
N ASN A 388 -2.28 16.94 -19.62
CA ASN A 388 -3.71 16.88 -19.30
C ASN A 388 -4.59 16.22 -20.38
N ASP A 389 -4.09 16.00 -21.60
CA ASP A 389 -4.80 15.28 -22.67
C ASP A 389 -4.57 13.78 -22.53
N PHE A 390 -5.29 13.16 -21.58
CA PHE A 390 -5.17 11.74 -21.27
C PHE A 390 -5.44 10.85 -22.50
N ASP A 391 -6.39 11.23 -23.36
CA ASP A 391 -6.77 10.46 -24.55
C ASP A 391 -5.65 10.43 -25.60
N ALA A 392 -5.01 11.57 -25.88
CA ALA A 392 -3.88 11.60 -26.79
C ALA A 392 -2.69 10.80 -26.22
N ILE A 393 -2.42 10.95 -24.93
CA ILE A 393 -1.28 10.31 -24.26
C ILE A 393 -1.45 8.79 -24.23
N GLN A 394 -2.60 8.25 -23.80
CA GLN A 394 -2.81 6.80 -23.71
C GLN A 394 -2.79 6.12 -25.08
N ARG A 395 -3.29 6.78 -26.13
CA ARG A 395 -3.19 6.30 -27.52
C ARG A 395 -1.75 6.29 -28.02
N GLN A 396 -1.00 7.35 -27.77
CA GLN A 396 0.41 7.40 -28.16
C GLN A 396 1.24 6.38 -27.36
N TYR A 397 0.95 6.17 -26.09
CA TYR A 397 1.57 5.15 -25.26
C TYR A 397 1.31 3.75 -25.82
N ALA A 398 0.06 3.40 -26.09
CA ALA A 398 -0.32 2.12 -26.68
C ALA A 398 0.36 1.89 -28.05
N ALA A 399 0.38 2.91 -28.92
CA ALA A 399 1.07 2.85 -30.20
C ALA A 399 2.61 2.76 -30.08
N SER A 400 3.17 3.13 -28.93
CA SER A 400 4.59 3.04 -28.63
C SER A 400 5.00 1.66 -28.09
N VAL A 401 4.04 0.79 -27.73
CA VAL A 401 4.32 -0.61 -27.39
C VAL A 401 4.59 -1.38 -28.68
N ARG A 402 5.80 -1.96 -28.77
CA ARG A 402 6.28 -2.63 -29.97
C ARG A 402 5.70 -4.04 -30.10
N HIS A 403 5.88 -4.66 -31.26
CA HIS A 403 5.48 -6.05 -31.50
C HIS A 403 6.08 -7.04 -30.48
N ASN A 404 7.29 -6.78 -29.98
CA ASN A 404 7.92 -7.61 -28.94
C ASN A 404 7.49 -7.28 -27.50
N GLY A 405 6.48 -6.41 -27.33
CA GLY A 405 5.95 -5.98 -26.04
C GLY A 405 6.79 -4.93 -25.31
N THR A 406 7.97 -4.55 -25.82
CA THR A 406 8.78 -3.49 -25.20
C THR A 406 8.22 -2.11 -25.51
N LEU A 407 8.36 -1.16 -24.58
CA LEU A 407 7.96 0.23 -24.78
C LEU A 407 9.04 1.03 -25.52
N ARG A 408 8.71 1.61 -26.67
CA ARG A 408 9.52 2.65 -27.32
C ARG A 408 9.31 3.98 -26.63
N GLN A 409 10.37 4.60 -26.11
CA GLN A 409 10.26 5.95 -25.56
C GLN A 409 10.14 6.97 -26.71
N THR A 410 8.92 7.37 -27.03
CA THR A 410 8.61 8.48 -27.95
C THR A 410 8.45 9.78 -27.17
N GLU A 411 8.54 10.92 -27.85
CA GLU A 411 8.32 12.23 -27.24
C GLU A 411 6.85 12.65 -27.39
N TYR A 412 6.24 13.10 -26.30
CA TYR A 412 4.96 13.78 -26.26
C TYR A 412 5.21 15.25 -25.94
N THR A 413 4.59 16.18 -26.68
CA THR A 413 4.78 17.61 -26.47
C THR A 413 3.44 18.30 -26.30
N ASP A 414 3.36 19.13 -25.25
CA ASP A 414 2.25 20.04 -25.00
C ASP A 414 2.79 21.47 -24.75
N ALA A 415 1.92 22.38 -24.31
CA ALA A 415 2.30 23.78 -24.05
C ALA A 415 3.29 23.96 -22.88
N THR A 416 3.44 22.95 -22.03
CA THR A 416 4.28 22.98 -20.82
C THR A 416 5.66 22.36 -21.04
N GLY A 417 5.82 21.55 -22.09
CA GLY A 417 7.11 21.05 -22.54
C GLY A 417 7.03 19.76 -23.33
N THR A 418 8.20 19.11 -23.47
CA THR A 418 8.35 17.81 -24.10
C THR A 418 8.69 16.76 -23.05
N TYR A 419 7.98 15.64 -23.10
CA TYR A 419 8.02 14.54 -22.15
C TYR A 419 8.32 13.24 -22.89
N LEU A 420 9.08 12.34 -22.27
CA LEU A 420 9.08 10.94 -22.73
C LEU A 420 7.70 10.33 -22.47
N ILE A 421 7.22 9.47 -23.37
CA ILE A 421 5.85 8.96 -23.33
C ILE A 421 5.52 8.23 -22.02
N GLY A 422 6.48 7.53 -21.41
CA GLY A 422 6.30 6.94 -20.07
C GLY A 422 6.08 8.00 -18.98
N ALA A 423 6.80 9.12 -19.04
CA ALA A 423 6.62 10.23 -18.10
C ALA A 423 5.29 10.94 -18.33
N ALA A 424 4.90 11.16 -19.58
CA ALA A 424 3.59 11.73 -19.92
C ALA A 424 2.45 10.86 -19.37
N MET A 425 2.52 9.53 -19.59
CA MET A 425 1.54 8.58 -19.06
C MET A 425 1.47 8.60 -17.53
N ALA A 426 2.63 8.58 -16.85
CA ALA A 426 2.69 8.62 -15.39
C ALA A 426 2.03 9.88 -14.80
N ILE A 427 2.26 11.05 -15.42
CA ILE A 427 1.66 12.32 -15.00
C ILE A 427 0.16 12.31 -15.29
N ALA A 428 -0.23 11.92 -16.51
CA ALA A 428 -1.61 11.96 -16.96
C ALA A 428 -2.50 11.00 -16.15
N GLU A 429 -2.05 9.78 -15.86
CA GLU A 429 -2.79 8.86 -14.99
C GLU A 429 -2.88 9.38 -13.55
N ALA A 430 -1.79 9.93 -13.01
CA ALA A 430 -1.80 10.45 -11.64
C ALA A 430 -2.77 11.63 -11.48
N GLN A 431 -2.86 12.50 -12.47
CA GLN A 431 -3.84 13.58 -12.51
C GLN A 431 -5.27 13.05 -12.73
N THR A 432 -5.47 12.18 -13.72
CA THR A 432 -6.80 11.68 -14.12
C THR A 432 -7.45 10.87 -13.02
N PHE A 433 -6.70 9.96 -12.38
CA PHE A 433 -7.21 9.08 -11.33
C PHE A 433 -6.98 9.62 -9.91
N GLY A 434 -6.44 10.84 -9.79
CA GLY A 434 -6.11 11.44 -8.51
C GLY A 434 -5.14 10.59 -7.67
N GLU A 435 -4.20 9.90 -8.33
CA GLU A 435 -3.31 8.93 -7.69
C GLU A 435 -2.24 9.66 -6.85
N ARG A 436 -2.58 9.88 -5.57
CA ARG A 436 -1.73 10.54 -4.59
C ARG A 436 -1.94 9.96 -3.20
N GLY A 437 -0.94 10.11 -2.33
CA GLY A 437 -1.09 9.71 -0.93
C GLY A 437 -2.23 10.47 -0.24
N ALA A 438 -3.12 9.76 0.46
CA ALA A 438 -4.26 10.36 1.16
C ALA A 438 -3.83 11.44 2.16
N THR A 439 -2.83 11.13 2.99
CA THR A 439 -2.30 12.03 4.03
C THR A 439 -1.23 12.98 3.48
N THR A 440 -0.32 12.48 2.63
CA THR A 440 0.86 13.25 2.19
C THR A 440 0.61 14.10 0.95
N ARG A 441 -0.50 13.86 0.22
CA ARG A 441 -0.83 14.40 -1.11
C ARG A 441 0.24 14.23 -2.19
N LYS A 442 1.27 13.42 -1.92
CA LYS A 442 2.35 13.14 -2.87
C LYS A 442 1.83 12.38 -4.07
N PRO A 443 2.17 12.76 -5.32
CA PRO A 443 1.86 11.95 -6.49
C PRO A 443 2.50 10.57 -6.33
N ARG A 444 1.82 9.52 -6.78
CA ARG A 444 2.45 8.20 -6.89
C ARG A 444 2.79 7.93 -8.34
N VAL A 445 3.86 7.18 -8.54
CA VAL A 445 4.19 6.66 -9.85
C VAL A 445 3.23 5.52 -10.15
N THR A 446 2.41 5.70 -11.17
CA THR A 446 1.50 4.69 -11.71
C THR A 446 2.22 3.75 -12.67
N GLY A 447 1.55 2.64 -12.98
CA GLY A 447 2.07 1.57 -13.79
C GLY A 447 0.99 0.55 -14.15
N LEU A 448 1.46 -0.48 -14.83
CA LEU A 448 0.64 -1.55 -15.37
C LEU A 448 0.38 -2.65 -14.32
N PHE A 449 -0.62 -3.50 -14.56
CA PHE A 449 -0.76 -4.72 -13.77
C PHE A 449 0.42 -5.65 -14.06
N ASP A 450 1.05 -6.18 -13.01
CA ASP A 450 2.31 -6.91 -13.13
C ASP A 450 2.13 -8.40 -12.81
N CYS A 451 2.07 -9.23 -13.85
CA CYS A 451 1.89 -10.67 -13.68
C CYS A 451 3.15 -11.36 -13.12
N VAL A 452 4.34 -10.79 -13.28
CA VAL A 452 5.58 -11.39 -12.77
C VAL A 452 5.58 -11.32 -11.25
N THR A 453 5.33 -10.13 -10.70
CA THR A 453 5.21 -9.95 -9.24
C THR A 453 3.95 -10.62 -8.69
N HIS A 454 2.82 -10.56 -9.39
CA HIS A 454 1.58 -11.18 -8.93
C HIS A 454 1.68 -12.71 -8.83
N ALA A 455 2.37 -13.38 -9.77
CA ALA A 455 2.58 -14.82 -9.69
C ALA A 455 3.36 -15.26 -8.44
N GLU A 456 4.36 -14.47 -8.02
CA GLU A 456 5.07 -14.69 -6.76
C GLU A 456 4.14 -14.57 -5.55
N VAL A 457 3.24 -13.57 -5.55
CA VAL A 457 2.21 -13.42 -4.50
C VAL A 457 1.29 -14.64 -4.45
N MET A 458 0.82 -15.12 -5.60
CA MET A 458 -0.08 -16.29 -5.65
C MET A 458 0.59 -17.54 -5.07
N ARG A 459 1.88 -17.75 -5.39
CA ARG A 459 2.67 -18.86 -4.86
C ARG A 459 2.89 -18.76 -3.34
N ALA A 460 3.08 -17.55 -2.83
CA ALA A 460 3.37 -17.33 -1.42
C ALA A 460 2.12 -17.28 -0.53
N GLN A 461 1.01 -16.72 -1.02
CA GLN A 461 -0.16 -16.39 -0.18
C GLN A 461 -1.44 -17.14 -0.56
N GLY A 462 -1.47 -17.80 -1.71
CA GLY A 462 -2.64 -18.49 -2.26
C GLY A 462 -3.28 -17.73 -3.43
N PRO A 463 -4.20 -18.39 -4.17
CA PRO A 463 -4.58 -17.95 -5.51
C PRO A 463 -5.69 -16.90 -5.55
N TYR A 464 -6.43 -16.67 -4.47
CA TYR A 464 -7.63 -15.84 -4.53
C TYR A 464 -7.28 -14.36 -4.60
N THR A 465 -7.85 -13.66 -5.58
CA THR A 465 -7.54 -12.26 -5.88
C THR A 465 -8.79 -11.42 -6.07
N VAL A 466 -8.74 -10.18 -5.60
CA VAL A 466 -9.64 -9.09 -6.02
C VAL A 466 -8.80 -8.02 -6.70
N ILE A 467 -9.23 -7.56 -7.87
CA ILE A 467 -8.58 -6.46 -8.59
C ILE A 467 -9.42 -5.21 -8.41
N SER A 468 -8.93 -4.23 -7.68
CA SER A 468 -9.62 -2.96 -7.47
C SER A 468 -9.37 -1.97 -8.62
N ALA A 469 -10.26 -0.99 -8.73
CA ALA A 469 -10.18 0.14 -9.64
C ALA A 469 -10.21 -0.23 -11.14
N VAL A 470 -10.87 -1.33 -11.50
CA VAL A 470 -10.99 -1.78 -12.89
C VAL A 470 -11.88 -0.80 -13.69
N ASP A 471 -12.76 -0.04 -13.02
CA ASP A 471 -13.47 1.10 -13.61
C ASP A 471 -12.55 2.17 -14.21
N ARG A 472 -11.28 2.27 -13.78
CA ARG A 472 -10.32 3.19 -14.43
C ARG A 472 -10.08 2.88 -15.90
N GLY A 473 -10.31 1.63 -16.33
CA GLY A 473 -10.26 1.25 -17.73
C GLY A 473 -11.40 1.82 -18.58
N ASP A 474 -12.44 2.38 -17.96
CA ASP A 474 -13.50 3.13 -18.66
C ASP A 474 -12.94 4.39 -19.36
N ALA A 475 -11.74 4.84 -18.99
CA ALA A 475 -11.04 5.95 -19.64
C ALA A 475 -10.04 5.51 -20.72
N MET A 476 -9.81 4.21 -20.91
CA MET A 476 -8.72 3.67 -21.71
C MET A 476 -9.20 2.97 -22.98
N ASP A 477 -8.58 3.28 -24.13
CA ASP A 477 -8.82 2.55 -25.38
C ASP A 477 -8.12 1.19 -25.39
N MET A 478 -6.95 1.10 -24.74
CA MET A 478 -6.17 -0.12 -24.56
C MET A 478 -5.61 -0.18 -23.14
N VAL A 479 -5.54 -1.38 -22.56
CA VAL A 479 -4.97 -1.60 -21.22
C VAL A 479 -3.73 -2.50 -21.35
N GLY A 480 -2.63 -2.12 -20.70
CA GLY A 480 -1.40 -2.92 -20.70
C GLY A 480 -1.32 -3.87 -19.50
N VAL A 481 -0.82 -5.09 -19.73
CA VAL A 481 -0.49 -6.08 -18.70
C VAL A 481 0.96 -6.50 -18.88
N VAL A 482 1.77 -6.45 -17.82
CA VAL A 482 3.15 -6.94 -17.87
C VAL A 482 3.12 -8.46 -17.74
N ILE A 483 3.62 -9.15 -18.77
CA ILE A 483 3.60 -10.62 -18.85
C ILE A 483 4.99 -11.25 -18.72
N ALA A 484 6.03 -10.45 -18.73
CA ALA A 484 7.41 -10.83 -18.46
C ALA A 484 8.25 -9.57 -18.23
N TYR A 485 9.47 -9.74 -17.77
CA TYR A 485 10.50 -8.71 -17.85
C TYR A 485 11.60 -9.13 -18.81
N VAL A 486 12.31 -8.14 -19.34
CA VAL A 486 13.64 -8.31 -19.89
C VAL A 486 14.65 -7.57 -19.04
N TYR A 487 15.72 -8.26 -18.64
CA TYR A 487 16.85 -7.61 -17.98
C TYR A 487 17.71 -6.88 -19.02
N HIS A 488 18.05 -5.63 -18.73
CA HIS A 488 18.98 -4.86 -19.54
C HIS A 488 19.73 -3.83 -18.68
N HIS A 489 21.02 -4.07 -18.42
CA HIS A 489 21.92 -3.08 -17.83
C HIS A 489 22.37 -2.06 -18.89
N PRO A 490 22.32 -0.74 -18.61
CA PRO A 490 22.70 0.29 -19.57
C PRO A 490 24.16 0.18 -20.04
N ASP A 491 25.06 -0.25 -19.16
CA ASP A 491 26.49 -0.40 -19.46
C ASP A 491 26.86 -1.79 -20.04
N GLY A 492 25.86 -2.66 -20.25
CA GLY A 492 26.09 -4.03 -20.75
C GLY A 492 26.66 -5.00 -19.70
N GLU A 493 26.69 -4.60 -18.43
CA GLU A 493 27.21 -5.41 -17.33
C GLU A 493 26.29 -6.59 -16.97
N GLU A 494 26.90 -7.73 -16.68
CA GLU A 494 26.22 -8.87 -16.10
C GLU A 494 26.00 -8.63 -14.60
N THR A 495 24.79 -8.88 -14.10
CA THR A 495 24.51 -8.81 -12.65
C THR A 495 24.31 -10.22 -12.11
N SER A 496 25.05 -10.57 -11.06
CA SER A 496 24.82 -11.80 -10.30
C SER A 496 23.84 -11.55 -9.16
N CYS A 497 22.85 -12.42 -8.99
CA CYS A 497 21.87 -12.38 -7.92
C CYS A 497 21.57 -13.82 -7.50
N GLU A 498 21.84 -14.17 -6.23
CA GLU A 498 21.67 -15.53 -5.69
C GLU A 498 22.36 -16.63 -6.53
N GLY A 499 23.52 -16.32 -7.10
CA GLY A 499 24.27 -17.28 -7.94
C GLY A 499 23.74 -17.43 -9.37
N GLN A 500 22.62 -16.78 -9.71
CA GLN A 500 22.16 -16.64 -11.09
C GLN A 500 22.76 -15.39 -11.73
N VAL A 501 23.30 -15.53 -12.94
CA VAL A 501 23.87 -14.42 -13.70
C VAL A 501 22.86 -13.95 -14.73
N TYR A 502 22.54 -12.66 -14.69
CA TYR A 502 21.61 -11.98 -15.60
C TYR A 502 22.38 -11.17 -16.64
N ARG A 503 22.04 -11.38 -17.92
CA ARG A 503 22.63 -10.78 -19.11
C ARG A 503 21.59 -10.02 -19.89
N ASN A 504 22.01 -8.97 -20.60
CA ASN A 504 21.10 -8.17 -21.42
C ASN A 504 20.32 -9.07 -22.40
N GLY A 505 18.99 -9.02 -22.31
CA GLY A 505 18.08 -9.85 -23.09
C GLY A 505 17.51 -11.06 -22.34
N ASP A 506 18.00 -11.37 -21.14
CA ASP A 506 17.42 -12.43 -20.32
C ASP A 506 15.96 -12.10 -19.95
N ILE A 507 15.08 -13.09 -20.16
CA ILE A 507 13.64 -12.96 -19.91
C ILE A 507 13.29 -13.59 -18.57
N ILE A 508 12.56 -12.85 -17.73
CA ILE A 508 12.01 -13.31 -16.46
C ILE A 508 10.50 -13.40 -16.61
N ARG A 509 9.94 -14.60 -16.46
CA ARG A 509 8.51 -14.88 -16.62
C ARG A 509 7.79 -15.02 -15.28
N PRO A 510 6.46 -14.86 -15.25
CA PRO A 510 5.63 -15.28 -14.12
C PRO A 510 5.95 -16.72 -13.71
N GLY A 511 6.28 -16.91 -12.44
CA GLY A 511 6.65 -18.22 -11.88
C GLY A 511 8.15 -18.57 -11.92
N ASP A 512 8.98 -17.80 -12.63
CA ASP A 512 10.43 -17.88 -12.49
C ASP A 512 10.87 -17.34 -11.10
N PRO A 513 12.06 -17.72 -10.60
CA PRO A 513 12.61 -17.12 -9.38
C PRO A 513 12.70 -15.60 -9.48
N MET A 514 11.98 -14.90 -8.61
CA MET A 514 11.96 -13.44 -8.59
C MET A 514 13.30 -12.89 -8.06
N PRO A 515 14.05 -12.08 -8.84
CA PRO A 515 15.33 -11.57 -8.36
C PRO A 515 15.18 -10.38 -7.40
N TYR A 516 16.29 -9.98 -6.76
CA TYR A 516 16.32 -8.83 -5.85
C TYR A 516 16.38 -7.48 -6.58
N GLU A 517 16.21 -6.38 -5.84
CA GLU A 517 16.24 -4.99 -6.37
C GLU A 517 17.43 -4.68 -7.27
N THR A 518 18.59 -5.32 -7.05
CA THR A 518 19.80 -5.14 -7.87
C THR A 518 19.58 -5.51 -9.34
N VAL A 519 18.80 -6.55 -9.61
CA VAL A 519 18.44 -6.97 -10.97
C VAL A 519 17.15 -6.27 -11.40
N LEU A 520 16.15 -6.18 -10.52
CA LEU A 520 14.86 -5.56 -10.83
C LEU A 520 15.00 -4.09 -11.25
N GLY A 521 16.00 -3.37 -10.71
CA GLY A 521 16.29 -1.99 -11.12
C GLY A 521 16.68 -1.83 -12.59
N SER A 522 17.11 -2.91 -13.23
CA SER A 522 17.51 -2.99 -14.64
C SER A 522 16.52 -3.82 -15.48
N CYS A 523 15.37 -4.19 -14.92
CA CYS A 523 14.32 -4.90 -15.62
C CYS A 523 13.36 -3.93 -16.32
N HIS A 524 13.02 -4.24 -17.56
CA HIS A 524 12.02 -3.53 -18.36
C HIS A 524 10.81 -4.43 -18.61
N PRO A 525 9.58 -3.88 -18.61
CA PRO A 525 8.39 -4.68 -18.78
C PRO A 525 8.21 -5.13 -20.24
N ILE A 526 7.77 -6.36 -20.42
CA ILE A 526 7.20 -6.86 -21.67
C ILE A 526 5.68 -6.81 -21.53
N ILE A 527 5.06 -5.95 -22.33
CA ILE A 527 3.67 -5.53 -22.21
C ILE A 527 2.82 -6.25 -23.25
N LYS A 528 1.77 -6.93 -22.80
CA LYS A 528 0.65 -7.34 -23.64
C LYS A 528 -0.44 -6.25 -23.56
N MET A 529 -0.82 -5.72 -24.72
CA MET A 529 -1.95 -4.78 -24.81
C MET A 529 -3.24 -5.57 -25.04
N VAL A 530 -4.24 -5.33 -24.19
CA VAL A 530 -5.61 -5.84 -24.35
C VAL A 530 -6.55 -4.71 -24.69
N GLN A 531 -7.66 -5.03 -25.34
CA GLN A 531 -8.67 -4.04 -25.69
C GLN A 531 -9.25 -3.42 -24.40
N GLY A 532 -9.24 -2.09 -24.30
CA GLY A 532 -9.90 -1.39 -23.21
C GLY A 532 -11.43 -1.45 -23.34
N TRP A 533 -12.13 -0.93 -22.33
CA TRP A 533 -13.60 -0.99 -22.24
C TRP A 533 -14.24 0.40 -22.14
N LYS A 534 -13.56 1.44 -22.63
CA LYS A 534 -14.11 2.81 -22.73
C LYS A 534 -15.46 2.90 -23.45
N GLY A 535 -15.71 2.04 -24.45
CA GLY A 535 -16.98 1.96 -25.17
C GLY A 535 -18.09 1.18 -24.46
N THR A 536 -17.76 0.39 -23.44
CA THR A 536 -18.68 -0.43 -22.65
C THR A 536 -18.27 -0.35 -21.18
N PRO A 537 -18.47 0.82 -20.54
CA PRO A 537 -17.94 1.12 -19.22
C PRO A 537 -18.51 0.18 -18.15
N ILE A 538 -17.72 -0.07 -17.11
CA ILE A 538 -18.13 -0.92 -15.98
C ILE A 538 -18.35 -0.13 -14.68
N ALA A 539 -18.05 1.16 -14.64
CA ALA A 539 -18.32 2.00 -13.47
C ALA A 539 -19.78 1.83 -12.98
N ALA A 540 -19.98 1.74 -11.67
CA ALA A 540 -21.26 1.39 -11.06
C ALA A 540 -22.42 2.29 -11.49
N ASP A 541 -22.15 3.58 -11.77
CA ASP A 541 -23.12 4.57 -12.23
C ASP A 541 -23.45 4.47 -13.74
N LYS A 542 -22.71 3.68 -14.50
CA LYS A 542 -22.80 3.56 -15.97
C LYS A 542 -23.06 2.14 -16.46
N TRP A 543 -22.78 1.12 -15.64
CA TRP A 543 -22.77 -0.26 -16.08
C TRP A 543 -24.17 -0.87 -16.15
N ASP A 544 -24.48 -1.45 -17.32
CA ASP A 544 -25.67 -2.26 -17.53
C ASP A 544 -25.31 -3.75 -17.44
N ALA A 545 -25.55 -4.34 -16.27
CA ALA A 545 -25.24 -5.75 -16.00
C ALA A 545 -25.94 -6.73 -16.97
N SER A 546 -27.03 -6.33 -17.63
CA SER A 546 -27.74 -7.17 -18.60
C SER A 546 -26.92 -7.43 -19.89
N GLN A 547 -25.94 -6.57 -20.18
CA GLN A 547 -25.04 -6.69 -21.31
C GLN A 547 -23.87 -7.66 -21.03
N GLY A 548 -23.75 -8.15 -19.79
CA GLY A 548 -22.64 -8.96 -19.34
C GLY A 548 -21.35 -8.14 -19.16
N LEU A 549 -20.25 -8.86 -18.95
CA LEU A 549 -18.93 -8.22 -18.82
C LEU A 549 -18.35 -7.88 -20.19
N PRO A 550 -17.74 -6.69 -20.37
CA PRO A 550 -17.05 -6.35 -21.61
C PRO A 550 -15.98 -7.37 -21.99
N LEU A 551 -15.84 -7.67 -23.28
CA LEU A 551 -14.82 -8.61 -23.77
C LEU A 551 -13.40 -8.19 -23.37
N GLY A 552 -13.11 -6.89 -23.35
CA GLY A 552 -11.82 -6.37 -22.91
C GLY A 552 -11.52 -6.68 -21.43
N VAL A 553 -12.53 -6.58 -20.56
CA VAL A 553 -12.41 -6.97 -19.14
C VAL A 553 -12.19 -8.48 -19.02
N GLN A 554 -12.93 -9.29 -19.78
CA GLN A 554 -12.78 -10.74 -19.77
C GLN A 554 -11.38 -11.18 -20.24
N GLU A 555 -10.85 -10.57 -21.31
CA GLU A 555 -9.48 -10.83 -21.78
C GLU A 555 -8.43 -10.37 -20.77
N PHE A 556 -8.62 -9.21 -20.13
CA PHE A 556 -7.73 -8.69 -19.09
C PHE A 556 -7.63 -9.65 -17.90
N VAL A 557 -8.77 -10.04 -17.32
CA VAL A 557 -8.84 -10.98 -16.20
C VAL A 557 -8.28 -12.33 -16.61
N GLY A 558 -8.68 -12.87 -17.76
CA GLY A 558 -8.19 -14.15 -18.25
C GLY A 558 -6.68 -14.16 -18.46
N THR A 559 -6.11 -13.07 -18.98
CA THR A 559 -4.65 -12.93 -19.14
C THR A 559 -3.93 -13.02 -17.80
N ILE A 560 -4.49 -12.39 -16.76
CA ILE A 560 -3.92 -12.43 -15.40
C ILE A 560 -4.03 -13.85 -14.83
N GLU A 561 -5.20 -14.48 -14.86
CA GLU A 561 -5.38 -15.84 -14.34
C GLU A 561 -4.47 -16.85 -15.05
N GLN A 562 -4.35 -16.75 -16.38
CA GLN A 562 -3.47 -17.61 -17.17
C GLN A 562 -1.99 -17.41 -16.80
N ALA A 563 -1.54 -16.16 -16.62
CA ALA A 563 -0.15 -15.85 -16.35
C ALA A 563 0.26 -16.15 -14.90
N THR A 564 -0.65 -15.98 -13.94
CA THR A 564 -0.28 -15.98 -12.51
C THR A 564 -0.86 -17.15 -11.72
N GLY A 565 -1.78 -17.93 -12.30
CA GLY A 565 -2.53 -18.97 -11.59
C GLY A 565 -3.50 -18.40 -10.55
N ALA A 566 -3.86 -17.11 -10.67
CA ALA A 566 -4.82 -16.48 -9.79
C ALA A 566 -6.24 -16.99 -10.06
N LYS A 567 -7.09 -16.87 -9.05
CA LYS A 567 -8.53 -17.00 -9.10
C LYS A 567 -9.11 -15.63 -8.79
N VAL A 568 -9.43 -14.86 -9.83
CA VAL A 568 -9.98 -13.51 -9.67
C VAL A 568 -11.46 -13.65 -9.32
N MET A 569 -11.79 -13.32 -8.08
CA MET A 569 -13.14 -13.51 -7.54
C MET A 569 -14.05 -12.31 -7.78
N ALA A 570 -13.47 -11.12 -7.82
CA ALA A 570 -14.19 -9.89 -8.03
C ALA A 570 -13.29 -8.80 -8.62
N ILE A 571 -13.92 -7.84 -9.29
CA ILE A 571 -13.29 -6.62 -9.80
C ILE A 571 -13.99 -5.38 -9.23
N GLY A 572 -13.23 -4.37 -8.87
CA GLY A 572 -13.76 -3.10 -8.38
C GLY A 572 -14.27 -2.23 -9.52
N ASN A 573 -15.46 -1.65 -9.34
CA ASN A 573 -16.13 -0.86 -10.37
C ASN A 573 -16.58 0.54 -9.90
N GLY A 574 -15.89 1.09 -8.90
CA GLY A 574 -16.21 2.39 -8.30
C GLY A 574 -15.54 2.53 -6.94
N PRO A 575 -15.53 3.72 -6.32
CA PRO A 575 -14.89 3.96 -5.03
C PRO A 575 -15.70 3.47 -3.82
N GLU A 576 -17.02 3.35 -3.96
CA GLU A 576 -17.94 3.00 -2.86
C GLU A 576 -17.69 1.58 -2.33
N THR A 577 -18.09 1.34 -1.08
CA THR A 577 -17.81 0.11 -0.34
C THR A 577 -18.38 -1.14 -1.04
N ASP A 578 -19.55 -1.01 -1.67
CA ASP A 578 -20.29 -2.08 -2.35
C ASP A 578 -19.96 -2.19 -3.86
N SER A 579 -19.06 -1.36 -4.38
CA SER A 579 -18.66 -1.32 -5.80
C SER A 579 -17.70 -2.45 -6.18
N LEU A 580 -18.19 -3.69 -6.12
CA LEU A 580 -17.55 -4.91 -6.59
C LEU A 580 -18.46 -5.67 -7.56
N ILE A 581 -17.91 -6.08 -8.70
CA ILE A 581 -18.53 -7.05 -9.60
C ILE A 581 -17.93 -8.42 -9.28
N TYR A 582 -18.74 -9.33 -8.72
CA TYR A 582 -18.33 -10.70 -8.44
C TYR A 582 -18.32 -11.54 -9.71
N LEU A 583 -17.28 -12.36 -9.89
CA LEU A 583 -17.08 -13.16 -11.09
C LEU A 583 -17.49 -14.60 -10.82
N ALA A 584 -18.57 -15.05 -11.47
CA ALA A 584 -18.90 -16.47 -11.55
C ALA A 584 -18.13 -17.10 -12.71
N ALA A 585 -17.27 -18.08 -12.41
CA ALA A 585 -16.64 -18.91 -13.44
C ALA A 585 -17.71 -19.73 -14.15
N LYS A 586 -17.70 -19.71 -15.49
CA LYS A 586 -18.60 -20.52 -16.33
C LYS A 586 -17.99 -21.85 -16.72
#